data_AF-A0A961FR02-F1
#
_entry.id   AF-A0A961FR02-F1
#
_cell.length_a   1.000
_cell.length_b   1.000
_cell.length_c   1.000
_cell.angle_alpha   90.00
_cell.angle_beta   90.00
_cell.angle_gamma   90.00
#
_symmetry.space_group_name_H-M   'P 1'
#
loop_
_entity.id
_entity.type
_entity.pdbx_description
1 polymer ?
#
loop_
_entity_poly.entity_id
_entity_poly.type
_entity_poly.pdbx_seq_one_letter_code
_entity_poly.pdbx_strand_id
1 'polypeptide(L)'
;MTTNASSSRLLFFCLATTLLTLGAISFGAEDLEKAPLPLSPLYLTANDLSIATGKPSLVLMSSGSTHVPVWSLSGGTVGQSVAGVVPGFSSEVAAVKVEIVVTSNDPATGAEFSDAYRVHLSQMVANTSFASRNRTGKPVRTALPAGPLLTRTITLESWYQVVPGAPLTVRIQREPDDPGDTFTRPTGLAMVKVTPLKALAEAHVVQEVSGYNSWPMIQAIGDKLVCAYSRGTAHSIGEDVRAVYARTSSDGGKTWTEETVVANTPDFGEVTVGKGLDSTGAMLLWVRRVGKGFHHDLYRTEDGVNFALLASPELEVEPMQITDVFAVPTVGLMALWFAGDYSDKPNQSWGMMTSQDDGKTWTQTVIESGLLKEDWPTEPAAIYLGDGRILVIARTESGPSQFQITSTDFGKTWQRTRTNISDIAASTPTLILDPETCLLSNYYYERGRGILRRRVVDPNWIFERPLSWPGSEAVAIGSEIAWDSGNSNATVIGDIHYISYYSGKAPDTAVVVAEAPAGSE
;
A
#
# COMPACT_ATOMS: atom_id res chain seq x y z
N MET A 1 -11.64 -74.76 -61.14
CA MET A 1 -12.69 -74.61 -62.17
C MET A 1 -14.03 -74.50 -61.46
N THR A 2 -14.77 -73.42 -61.77
CA THR A 2 -16.25 -73.22 -61.67
C THR A 2 -16.93 -73.47 -60.31
N THR A 3 -17.20 -72.45 -59.48
CA THR A 3 -18.42 -71.58 -59.41
C THR A 3 -19.75 -72.30 -59.19
N ASN A 4 -20.39 -72.13 -58.01
CA ASN A 4 -21.58 -71.27 -57.83
C ASN A 4 -22.25 -71.43 -56.44
N ALA A 5 -22.91 -70.35 -56.04
CA ALA A 5 -23.65 -70.14 -54.80
C ALA A 5 -25.11 -70.63 -54.86
N SER A 6 -25.73 -70.93 -53.70
CA SER A 6 -26.89 -70.18 -53.16
C SER A 6 -27.61 -70.93 -52.00
N SER A 7 -27.72 -70.23 -50.86
CA SER A 7 -28.85 -70.11 -49.91
C SER A 7 -29.82 -71.27 -49.61
N SER A 8 -30.01 -71.55 -48.30
CA SER A 8 -31.34 -71.69 -47.67
C SER A 8 -31.26 -71.65 -46.15
N ARG A 9 -32.05 -70.75 -45.55
CA ARG A 9 -32.30 -70.58 -44.10
C ARG A 9 -33.32 -71.62 -43.63
N LEU A 10 -33.16 -72.15 -42.41
CA LEU A 10 -34.32 -72.50 -41.56
C LEU A 10 -33.99 -72.36 -40.06
N LEU A 11 -34.83 -71.56 -39.41
CA LEU A 11 -35.08 -71.35 -37.97
C LEU A 11 -35.54 -72.69 -37.33
N PHE A 12 -35.62 -72.97 -36.02
CA PHE A 12 -35.36 -72.35 -34.71
C PHE A 12 -35.49 -73.53 -33.71
N PHE A 13 -34.74 -73.58 -32.62
CA PHE A 13 -35.31 -73.89 -31.29
C PHE A 13 -34.34 -73.45 -30.19
N CYS A 14 -34.80 -72.48 -29.40
CA CYS A 14 -34.29 -72.04 -28.10
C CYS A 14 -34.30 -73.22 -27.09
N LEU A 15 -33.57 -73.26 -25.97
CA LEU A 15 -33.20 -72.18 -25.05
C LEU A 15 -32.12 -72.65 -24.05
N ALA A 16 -31.34 -71.67 -23.56
CA ALA A 16 -30.65 -71.58 -22.25
C ALA A 16 -29.21 -72.18 -22.16
N THR A 17 -28.18 -71.51 -21.61
CA THR A 17 -28.17 -70.39 -20.65
C THR A 17 -26.83 -69.63 -20.72
N THR A 18 -26.94 -68.30 -20.72
CA THR A 18 -26.03 -67.17 -20.39
C THR A 18 -24.56 -67.39 -19.99
N LEU A 19 -23.64 -66.68 -20.67
CA LEU A 19 -22.47 -66.04 -20.06
C LEU A 19 -22.19 -64.69 -20.75
N LEU A 20 -22.15 -63.61 -19.97
CA LEU A 20 -21.89 -62.24 -20.42
C LEU A 20 -20.45 -62.06 -20.95
N THR A 21 -20.31 -61.44 -22.11
CA THR A 21 -19.04 -60.91 -22.62
C THR A 21 -18.81 -59.48 -22.14
N LEU A 22 -17.68 -59.26 -21.44
CA LEU A 22 -17.10 -57.94 -21.22
C LEU A 22 -16.62 -57.35 -22.56
N GLY A 23 -17.15 -56.20 -22.94
CA GLY A 23 -16.57 -55.34 -23.97
C GLY A 23 -15.62 -54.34 -23.32
N ALA A 24 -14.34 -54.41 -23.70
CA ALA A 24 -13.34 -53.43 -23.32
C ALA A 24 -13.59 -52.10 -24.05
N ILE A 25 -13.68 -51.00 -23.28
CA ILE A 25 -13.63 -49.64 -23.82
C ILE A 25 -12.31 -49.04 -23.33
N SER A 26 -11.46 -48.70 -24.30
CA SER A 26 -10.22 -47.95 -24.15
C SER A 26 -10.54 -46.56 -23.58
N PHE A 27 -9.92 -46.21 -22.45
CA PHE A 27 -9.85 -44.84 -21.98
C PHE A 27 -8.85 -44.09 -22.86
N GLY A 28 -9.36 -43.24 -23.75
CA GLY A 28 -8.58 -42.14 -24.30
C GLY A 28 -8.40 -41.08 -23.21
N ALA A 29 -7.16 -40.80 -22.87
CA ALA A 29 -6.79 -39.60 -22.14
C ALA A 29 -6.95 -38.42 -23.12
N GLU A 30 -8.14 -37.81 -23.14
CA GLU A 30 -8.29 -36.47 -23.67
C GLU A 30 -7.84 -35.49 -22.60
N ASP A 31 -6.78 -34.73 -22.93
CA ASP A 31 -6.36 -33.55 -22.22
C ASP A 31 -7.54 -32.59 -22.05
N LEU A 32 -8.10 -32.58 -20.84
CA LEU A 32 -8.89 -31.46 -20.36
C LEU A 32 -7.92 -30.31 -20.09
N GLU A 33 -7.48 -29.62 -21.15
CA GLU A 33 -7.12 -28.21 -21.05
C GLU A 33 -8.38 -27.48 -20.59
N LYS A 34 -8.54 -27.39 -19.26
CA LYS A 34 -9.49 -26.46 -18.65
C LYS A 34 -9.13 -25.09 -19.18
N ALA A 35 -10.02 -24.50 -19.98
CA ALA A 35 -9.95 -23.11 -20.36
C ALA A 35 -9.58 -22.28 -19.11
N PRO A 36 -8.59 -21.38 -19.21
CA PRO A 36 -8.17 -20.58 -18.07
C PRO A 36 -9.40 -19.91 -17.43
N LEU A 37 -9.54 -20.06 -16.11
CA LEU A 37 -10.64 -19.43 -15.38
C LEU A 37 -10.63 -17.92 -15.67
N PRO A 38 -11.79 -17.31 -15.95
CA PRO A 38 -11.88 -15.88 -16.24
C PRO A 38 -11.35 -15.04 -15.06
N LEU A 39 -11.10 -13.75 -15.30
CA LEU A 39 -10.78 -12.72 -14.29
C LEU A 39 -11.89 -12.51 -13.22
N SER A 40 -12.81 -13.46 -13.07
CA SER A 40 -13.88 -13.44 -12.09
C SER A 40 -13.34 -13.82 -10.70
N PRO A 41 -13.86 -13.20 -9.63
CA PRO A 41 -13.54 -13.61 -8.28
C PRO A 41 -13.91 -15.08 -8.01
N LEU A 42 -13.03 -15.78 -7.29
CA LEU A 42 -13.27 -17.12 -6.75
C LEU A 42 -13.72 -17.01 -5.31
N TYR A 43 -14.64 -17.88 -4.91
CA TYR A 43 -15.23 -17.86 -3.57
C TYR A 43 -15.00 -19.21 -2.89
N LEU A 44 -14.55 -19.16 -1.63
CA LEU A 44 -14.56 -20.28 -0.71
C LEU A 44 -15.63 -20.00 0.34
N THR A 45 -16.72 -20.75 0.31
CA THR A 45 -17.74 -20.72 1.35
C THR A 45 -17.23 -21.42 2.61
N ALA A 46 -17.95 -21.31 3.73
CA ALA A 46 -17.61 -22.05 4.94
C ALA A 46 -17.46 -23.57 4.72
N ASN A 47 -18.18 -24.16 3.75
CA ASN A 47 -18.09 -25.59 3.43
C ASN A 47 -16.87 -25.96 2.57
N ASP A 48 -16.25 -24.99 1.89
CA ASP A 48 -15.02 -25.17 1.11
C ASP A 48 -13.75 -25.05 1.99
N LEU A 49 -13.94 -24.69 3.25
CA LEU A 49 -12.88 -24.46 4.23
C LEU A 49 -12.82 -25.61 5.24
N SER A 50 -11.62 -25.88 5.75
CA SER A 50 -11.36 -26.89 6.78
C SER A 50 -10.48 -26.34 7.89
N ILE A 51 -10.51 -26.96 9.07
CA ILE A 51 -9.69 -26.54 10.21
C ILE A 51 -8.21 -26.67 9.84
N ALA A 52 -7.47 -25.57 9.91
CA ALA A 52 -6.02 -25.58 9.73
C ALA A 52 -5.29 -25.67 11.07
N THR A 53 -5.71 -24.88 12.06
CA THR A 53 -5.15 -24.91 13.42
C THR A 53 -6.20 -24.59 14.48
N GLY A 54 -5.95 -25.02 15.72
CA GLY A 54 -6.82 -24.74 16.86
C GLY A 54 -8.13 -25.55 16.82
N LYS A 55 -9.19 -25.00 17.42
CA LYS A 55 -10.51 -25.63 17.52
C LYS A 55 -11.67 -24.69 17.13
N PRO A 56 -11.64 -24.05 15.94
CA PRO A 56 -12.82 -23.36 15.43
C PRO A 56 -13.94 -24.36 15.15
N SER A 57 -15.19 -23.88 15.05
CA SER A 57 -16.36 -24.73 14.79
C SER A 57 -17.16 -24.23 13.61
N LEU A 58 -17.59 -25.14 12.73
CA LEU A 58 -18.53 -24.84 11.67
C LEU A 58 -19.94 -24.84 12.28
N VAL A 59 -20.61 -23.69 12.25
CA VAL A 59 -21.93 -23.48 12.86
C VAL A 59 -22.88 -22.83 11.86
N LEU A 60 -24.18 -22.99 12.10
CA LEU A 60 -25.23 -22.34 11.31
C LEU A 60 -25.74 -21.10 12.06
N MET A 61 -25.42 -19.91 11.56
CA MET A 61 -26.02 -18.66 12.07
C MET A 61 -27.36 -18.42 11.36
N SER A 62 -28.40 -18.12 12.13
CA SER A 62 -29.78 -18.07 11.63
C SER A 62 -30.52 -16.82 12.08
N SER A 63 -31.30 -16.21 11.18
CA SER A 63 -32.27 -15.14 11.48
C SER A 63 -33.51 -15.32 10.60
N GLY A 64 -34.67 -15.52 11.22
CA GLY A 64 -35.90 -15.85 10.49
C GLY A 64 -35.71 -17.11 9.64
N SER A 65 -35.95 -16.99 8.33
CA SER A 65 -35.76 -18.07 7.33
C SER A 65 -34.36 -18.08 6.70
N THR A 66 -33.46 -17.19 7.10
CA THR A 66 -32.11 -17.08 6.55
C THR A 66 -31.14 -17.87 7.42
N HIS A 67 -30.37 -18.76 6.80
CA HIS A 67 -29.40 -19.62 7.45
C HIS A 67 -28.07 -19.56 6.71
N VAL A 68 -26.99 -19.19 7.41
CA VAL A 68 -25.66 -19.00 6.83
C VAL A 68 -24.65 -19.87 7.59
N PRO A 69 -23.99 -20.85 6.93
CA PRO A 69 -22.90 -21.59 7.55
C PRO A 69 -21.68 -20.68 7.72
N VAL A 70 -21.08 -20.69 8.90
CA VAL A 70 -19.89 -19.89 9.23
C VAL A 70 -18.91 -20.67 10.07
N TRP A 71 -17.62 -20.36 9.95
CA TRP A 71 -16.61 -20.80 10.91
C TRP A 71 -16.55 -19.85 12.09
N SER A 72 -17.00 -20.31 13.26
CA SER A 72 -16.89 -19.59 14.53
C SER A 72 -15.45 -19.64 15.05
N LEU A 73 -14.79 -18.49 15.05
CA LEU A 73 -13.42 -18.26 15.51
C LEU A 73 -13.45 -17.52 16.86
N SER A 74 -12.72 -18.04 17.85
CA SER A 74 -12.66 -17.49 19.20
C SER A 74 -11.97 -16.12 19.24
N GLY A 75 -12.55 -15.18 20.02
CA GLY A 75 -11.89 -13.93 20.39
C GLY A 75 -11.09 -14.00 21.68
N GLY A 76 -11.06 -15.16 22.35
CA GLY A 76 -10.33 -15.38 23.60
C GLY A 76 -9.31 -16.51 23.54
N THR A 77 -9.09 -17.10 22.37
CA THR A 77 -8.17 -18.24 22.19
C THR A 77 -7.35 -18.05 20.93
N VAL A 78 -6.05 -17.84 21.11
CA VAL A 78 -5.08 -17.64 20.02
C VAL A 78 -4.94 -18.88 19.12
N GLY A 79 -4.54 -18.64 17.87
CA GLY A 79 -4.12 -19.69 16.94
C GLY A 79 -5.24 -20.49 16.28
N GLN A 80 -6.49 -20.00 16.29
CA GLN A 80 -7.58 -20.62 15.53
C GLN A 80 -7.56 -20.15 14.07
N SER A 81 -7.57 -21.10 13.14
CA SER A 81 -7.60 -20.78 11.71
C SER A 81 -8.29 -21.86 10.88
N VAL A 82 -8.77 -21.46 9.71
CA VAL A 82 -9.32 -22.35 8.68
C VAL A 82 -8.63 -22.08 7.35
N ALA A 83 -8.56 -23.08 6.49
CA ALA A 83 -7.94 -22.96 5.18
C ALA A 83 -8.76 -23.65 4.09
N GLY A 84 -8.60 -23.14 2.87
CA GLY A 84 -9.08 -23.77 1.65
C GLY A 84 -8.07 -23.57 0.52
N VAL A 85 -8.35 -24.21 -0.61
CA VAL A 85 -7.49 -24.16 -1.80
C VAL A 85 -8.32 -23.68 -2.97
N VAL A 86 -7.83 -22.65 -3.66
CA VAL A 86 -8.39 -22.26 -4.97
C VAL A 86 -7.51 -22.83 -6.09
N PRO A 87 -8.10 -23.17 -7.25
CA PRO A 87 -7.33 -23.60 -8.43
C PRO A 87 -6.27 -22.58 -8.83
N GLY A 88 -5.28 -23.04 -9.61
CA GLY A 88 -4.28 -22.16 -10.20
C GLY A 88 -4.90 -21.17 -11.20
N PHE A 89 -4.25 -20.02 -11.36
CA PHE A 89 -4.69 -18.94 -12.25
C PHE A 89 -4.01 -19.02 -13.61
N SER A 90 -4.60 -18.38 -14.62
CA SER A 90 -4.00 -18.24 -15.94
C SER A 90 -2.74 -17.36 -15.90
N SER A 91 -1.96 -17.36 -16.98
CA SER A 91 -0.79 -16.48 -17.13
C SER A 91 -1.14 -14.99 -17.22
N GLU A 92 -2.42 -14.64 -17.42
CA GLU A 92 -2.88 -13.25 -17.45
C GLU A 92 -3.07 -12.65 -16.05
N VAL A 93 -3.15 -13.50 -15.02
CA VAL A 93 -3.28 -13.08 -13.62
C VAL A 93 -1.89 -12.89 -13.03
N ALA A 94 -1.55 -11.66 -12.70
CA ALA A 94 -0.27 -11.32 -12.08
C ALA A 94 -0.31 -11.50 -10.56
N ALA A 95 -1.46 -11.21 -9.95
CA ALA A 95 -1.62 -11.25 -8.50
C ALA A 95 -3.06 -11.57 -8.08
N VAL A 96 -3.29 -11.69 -6.78
CA VAL A 96 -4.63 -11.80 -6.20
C VAL A 96 -4.83 -10.82 -5.04
N LYS A 97 -6.06 -10.34 -4.89
CA LYS A 97 -6.61 -9.71 -3.67
C LYS A 97 -7.42 -10.75 -2.90
N VAL A 98 -7.27 -10.78 -1.57
CA VAL A 98 -8.02 -11.65 -0.67
C VAL A 98 -8.85 -10.83 0.30
N GLU A 99 -10.15 -11.06 0.25
CA GLU A 99 -11.17 -10.46 1.10
C GLU A 99 -11.88 -11.55 1.89
N ILE A 100 -12.31 -11.25 3.11
CA ILE A 100 -13.17 -12.15 3.92
C ILE A 100 -14.50 -11.48 4.21
N VAL A 101 -15.56 -12.27 4.32
CA VAL A 101 -16.86 -11.83 4.82
C VAL A 101 -17.06 -12.42 6.20
N VAL A 102 -17.21 -11.55 7.19
CA VAL A 102 -17.40 -11.94 8.59
C VAL A 102 -18.70 -11.40 9.14
N THR A 103 -19.22 -12.06 10.17
CA THR A 103 -20.42 -11.67 10.91
C THR A 103 -20.33 -12.13 12.36
N SER A 104 -21.29 -11.76 13.19
CA SER A 104 -21.40 -12.19 14.59
C SER A 104 -22.87 -12.33 14.94
N ASN A 105 -23.26 -13.33 15.72
CA ASN A 105 -24.63 -13.45 16.25
C ASN A 105 -24.79 -12.84 17.65
N ASP A 106 -23.74 -12.18 18.15
CA ASP A 106 -23.72 -11.58 19.48
C ASP A 106 -24.45 -10.23 19.48
N PRO A 107 -25.45 -10.02 20.36
CA PRO A 107 -26.24 -8.79 20.35
C PRO A 107 -25.48 -7.57 20.89
N ALA A 108 -24.33 -7.77 21.54
CA ALA A 108 -23.51 -6.71 22.14
C ALA A 108 -22.31 -6.34 21.25
N THR A 109 -22.44 -6.47 19.93
CA THR A 109 -21.49 -5.88 18.97
C THR A 109 -21.75 -4.39 18.80
N GLY A 110 -20.67 -3.64 18.59
CA GLY A 110 -20.70 -2.18 18.45
C GLY A 110 -19.36 -1.66 17.97
N ALA A 111 -19.33 -0.39 17.53
CA ALA A 111 -18.16 0.25 16.94
C ALA A 111 -17.01 0.49 17.94
N GLU A 112 -17.29 0.39 19.24
CA GLU A 112 -16.30 0.39 20.31
C GLU A 112 -15.46 -0.90 20.37
N PHE A 113 -15.95 -1.97 19.73
CA PHE A 113 -15.24 -3.23 19.61
C PHE A 113 -14.61 -3.38 18.24
N SER A 114 -13.49 -4.08 18.19
CA SER A 114 -12.81 -4.49 16.98
C SER A 114 -12.36 -5.93 17.08
N ASP A 115 -12.24 -6.60 15.93
CA ASP A 115 -11.57 -7.87 15.80
C ASP A 115 -10.49 -7.78 14.72
N ALA A 116 -9.53 -8.69 14.80
CA ALA A 116 -8.38 -8.70 13.93
C ALA A 116 -8.23 -10.06 13.24
N TYR A 117 -8.03 -10.02 11.92
CA TYR A 117 -7.73 -11.22 11.14
C TYR A 117 -6.46 -11.01 10.33
N ARG A 118 -5.78 -12.11 10.02
CA ARG A 118 -4.73 -12.13 9.00
C ARG A 118 -4.95 -13.28 8.04
N VAL A 119 -4.34 -13.14 6.87
CA VAL A 119 -4.27 -14.20 5.86
C VAL A 119 -2.88 -14.83 5.84
N HIS A 120 -2.80 -16.14 5.62
CA HIS A 120 -1.58 -16.81 5.18
C HIS A 120 -1.82 -17.38 3.78
N LEU A 121 -0.89 -17.09 2.88
CA LEU A 121 -0.95 -17.47 1.47
C LEU A 121 0.24 -18.34 1.12
N SER A 122 0.02 -19.43 0.40
CA SER A 122 1.09 -20.23 -0.18
C SER A 122 0.63 -20.86 -1.49
N GLN A 123 1.57 -21.13 -2.39
CA GLN A 123 1.28 -21.81 -3.65
C GLN A 123 1.96 -23.17 -3.74
N MET A 124 1.21 -24.15 -4.22
CA MET A 124 1.70 -25.51 -4.48
C MET A 124 2.37 -25.58 -5.85
N VAL A 125 3.60 -25.05 -5.92
CA VAL A 125 4.43 -25.10 -7.13
C VAL A 125 5.09 -26.48 -7.24
N ALA A 126 5.06 -27.06 -8.43
CA ALA A 126 5.67 -28.35 -8.70
C ALA A 126 7.15 -28.38 -8.29
N ASN A 127 7.60 -29.51 -7.74
CA ASN A 127 9.00 -29.76 -7.33
C ASN A 127 9.57 -28.75 -6.32
N THR A 128 8.72 -28.02 -5.60
CA THR A 128 9.13 -27.06 -4.57
C THR A 128 8.40 -27.36 -3.28
N SER A 129 9.00 -27.06 -2.12
CA SER A 129 8.29 -27.11 -0.84
C SER A 129 7.06 -26.20 -0.89
N PHE A 130 5.90 -26.67 -0.45
CA PHE A 130 4.67 -25.86 -0.38
C PHE A 130 4.81 -24.67 0.58
N ALA A 131 5.82 -24.67 1.46
CA ALA A 131 6.14 -23.56 2.35
C ALA A 131 7.04 -22.48 1.72
N SER A 132 7.67 -22.77 0.57
CA SER A 132 8.65 -21.86 -0.07
C SER A 132 8.07 -20.51 -0.47
N ARG A 133 6.78 -20.47 -0.80
CA ARG A 133 6.03 -19.26 -1.16
C ARG A 133 5.03 -18.86 -0.07
N ASN A 134 5.25 -19.32 1.16
CA ASN A 134 4.41 -18.92 2.29
C ASN A 134 4.59 -17.44 2.59
N ARG A 135 3.46 -16.76 2.75
CA ARG A 135 3.40 -15.35 3.10
C ARG A 135 2.36 -15.14 4.18
N THR A 136 2.80 -14.59 5.28
CA THR A 136 1.93 -14.20 6.40
C THR A 136 1.60 -12.72 6.25
N GLY A 137 0.31 -12.42 6.06
CA GLY A 137 -0.21 -11.06 6.08
C GLY A 137 -0.14 -10.45 7.48
N LYS A 138 -0.19 -9.12 7.54
CA LYS A 138 -0.32 -8.38 8.79
C LYS A 138 -1.78 -8.45 9.29
N PRO A 139 -2.03 -8.41 10.60
CA PRO A 139 -3.38 -8.29 11.13
C PRO A 139 -4.09 -7.04 10.60
N VAL A 140 -5.32 -7.22 10.15
CA VAL A 140 -6.23 -6.15 9.76
C VAL A 140 -7.31 -6.05 10.82
N ARG A 141 -7.36 -4.90 11.48
CA ARG A 141 -8.31 -4.57 12.54
C ARG A 141 -9.52 -3.87 11.92
N THR A 142 -10.73 -4.29 12.28
CA THR A 142 -11.95 -3.61 11.83
C THR A 142 -12.94 -3.48 12.98
N ALA A 143 -13.61 -2.33 13.06
CA ALA A 143 -14.69 -2.12 14.03
C ALA A 143 -15.88 -3.04 13.73
N LEU A 144 -16.59 -3.46 14.77
CA LEU A 144 -17.79 -4.27 14.64
C LEU A 144 -19.02 -3.38 14.34
N PRO A 145 -19.98 -3.87 13.54
CA PRO A 145 -21.23 -3.16 13.33
C PRO A 145 -22.10 -3.22 14.59
N ALA A 146 -22.96 -2.21 14.76
CA ALA A 146 -23.92 -2.17 15.86
C ALA A 146 -25.04 -3.21 15.64
N GLY A 147 -25.05 -4.24 16.49
CA GLY A 147 -26.04 -5.32 16.45
C GLY A 147 -25.62 -6.58 15.67
N PRO A 148 -26.31 -7.70 15.92
CA PRO A 148 -25.93 -9.01 15.43
C PRO A 148 -26.33 -9.22 13.96
N LEU A 149 -25.70 -10.21 13.34
CA LEU A 149 -25.98 -10.79 12.02
C LEU A 149 -25.84 -9.80 10.86
N LEU A 150 -25.05 -8.76 11.07
CA LEU A 150 -24.57 -7.86 10.03
C LEU A 150 -23.25 -8.38 9.47
N THR A 151 -23.12 -8.36 8.14
CA THR A 151 -21.90 -8.76 7.45
C THR A 151 -21.00 -7.57 7.20
N ARG A 152 -19.68 -7.79 7.25
CA ARG A 152 -18.68 -6.84 6.77
C ARG A 152 -17.63 -7.57 5.95
N THR A 153 -17.12 -6.87 4.94
CA THR A 153 -16.02 -7.35 4.09
C THR A 153 -14.72 -6.74 4.57
N ILE A 154 -13.69 -7.57 4.75
CA ILE A 154 -12.37 -7.14 5.21
C ILE A 154 -11.32 -7.56 4.18
N THR A 155 -10.57 -6.60 3.63
CA THR A 155 -9.43 -6.87 2.76
C THR A 155 -8.22 -7.26 3.60
N LEU A 156 -7.75 -8.51 3.49
CA LEU A 156 -6.59 -9.02 4.23
C LEU A 156 -5.29 -8.95 3.43
N GLU A 157 -5.38 -8.96 2.11
CA GLU A 157 -4.26 -8.79 1.19
C GLU A 157 -4.79 -8.15 -0.09
N SER A 158 -4.15 -7.09 -0.57
CA SER A 158 -4.54 -6.41 -1.80
C SER A 158 -3.66 -6.73 -2.99
N TRP A 159 -2.49 -7.35 -2.77
CA TRP A 159 -1.59 -7.77 -3.84
C TRP A 159 -0.66 -8.92 -3.42
N TYR A 160 -1.03 -10.15 -3.76
CA TYR A 160 -0.12 -11.30 -3.67
C TYR A 160 0.21 -11.81 -5.07
N GLN A 161 1.48 -11.66 -5.48
CA GLN A 161 1.94 -12.12 -6.80
C GLN A 161 1.85 -13.64 -6.90
N VAL A 162 1.17 -14.13 -7.94
CA VAL A 162 0.93 -15.55 -8.16
C VAL A 162 1.85 -16.14 -9.22
N VAL A 163 2.19 -17.41 -9.05
CA VAL A 163 2.75 -18.27 -10.10
C VAL A 163 1.60 -18.87 -10.90
N PRO A 164 1.55 -18.69 -12.23
CA PRO A 164 0.51 -19.27 -13.08
C PRO A 164 0.39 -20.79 -12.91
N GLY A 165 -0.83 -21.31 -12.96
CA GLY A 165 -1.16 -22.74 -12.88
C GLY A 165 -1.00 -23.39 -11.50
N ALA A 166 -0.23 -22.80 -10.58
CA ALA A 166 -0.04 -23.33 -9.23
C ALA A 166 -1.24 -23.02 -8.32
N PRO A 167 -1.91 -24.02 -7.72
CA PRO A 167 -3.02 -23.78 -6.79
C PRO A 167 -2.58 -22.92 -5.60
N LEU A 168 -3.49 -22.08 -5.13
CA LEU A 168 -3.26 -21.16 -4.02
C LEU A 168 -4.00 -21.67 -2.78
N THR A 169 -3.26 -21.89 -1.70
CA THR A 169 -3.81 -22.14 -0.37
C THR A 169 -4.06 -20.80 0.31
N VAL A 170 -5.26 -20.62 0.83
CA VAL A 170 -5.67 -19.44 1.60
C VAL A 170 -6.08 -19.88 3.00
N ARG A 171 -5.34 -19.41 4.01
CA ARG A 171 -5.61 -19.68 5.42
C ARG A 171 -5.99 -18.38 6.13
N ILE A 172 -7.15 -18.35 6.78
CA ILE A 172 -7.63 -17.21 7.55
C ILE A 172 -7.47 -17.51 9.02
N GLN A 173 -6.82 -16.61 9.74
CA GLN A 173 -6.60 -16.69 11.18
C GLN A 173 -7.18 -15.45 11.86
N ARG A 174 -7.83 -15.65 13.02
CA ARG A 174 -8.19 -14.55 13.92
C ARG A 174 -7.07 -14.33 14.94
N GLU A 175 -6.85 -13.10 15.36
CA GLU A 175 -5.73 -12.67 16.22
C GLU A 175 -6.16 -12.13 17.59
N PRO A 176 -6.65 -12.97 18.52
CA PRO A 176 -7.02 -12.53 19.88
C PRO A 176 -5.90 -11.91 20.73
N ASP A 177 -4.63 -12.13 20.37
CA ASP A 177 -3.46 -11.55 21.03
C ASP A 177 -3.03 -10.20 20.43
N ASP A 178 -3.61 -9.81 19.30
CA ASP A 178 -3.43 -8.48 18.77
C ASP A 178 -4.13 -7.47 19.71
N PRO A 179 -3.43 -6.43 20.21
CA PRO A 179 -4.03 -5.46 21.14
C PRO A 179 -5.26 -4.72 20.59
N GLY A 180 -5.46 -4.74 19.28
CA GLY A 180 -6.63 -4.20 18.61
C GLY A 180 -7.75 -5.21 18.34
N ASP A 181 -7.64 -6.49 18.72
CA ASP A 181 -8.80 -7.40 18.82
C ASP A 181 -9.41 -7.25 20.22
N THR A 182 -10.31 -6.28 20.37
CA THR A 182 -10.96 -5.97 21.66
C THR A 182 -12.22 -6.80 21.89
N PHE A 183 -12.73 -7.48 20.86
CA PHE A 183 -13.96 -8.27 20.93
C PHE A 183 -13.70 -9.71 21.38
N THR A 184 -13.61 -9.97 22.67
CA THR A 184 -13.18 -11.31 23.17
C THR A 184 -14.12 -12.50 22.89
N ARG A 185 -15.28 -12.25 22.28
CA ARG A 185 -16.31 -13.27 21.98
C ARG A 185 -16.18 -13.81 20.56
N PRO A 186 -16.72 -15.01 20.25
CA PRO A 186 -16.58 -15.60 18.92
C PRO A 186 -17.21 -14.77 17.80
N THR A 187 -16.62 -14.86 16.62
CA THR A 187 -17.09 -14.23 15.37
C THR A 187 -17.09 -15.27 14.25
N GLY A 188 -18.02 -15.14 13.30
CA GLY A 188 -18.21 -16.07 12.20
C GLY A 188 -17.52 -15.61 10.92
N LEU A 189 -16.65 -16.44 10.33
CA LEU A 189 -16.17 -16.31 8.96
C LEU A 189 -17.14 -17.03 8.02
N ALA A 190 -17.85 -16.27 7.17
CA ALA A 190 -18.85 -16.81 6.24
C ALA A 190 -18.24 -17.22 4.90
N MET A 191 -17.29 -16.43 4.40
CA MET A 191 -16.76 -16.59 3.04
C MET A 191 -15.37 -15.96 2.90
N VAL A 192 -14.55 -16.53 2.02
CA VAL A 192 -13.32 -15.91 1.50
C VAL A 192 -13.51 -15.65 0.01
N LYS A 193 -13.15 -14.45 -0.44
CA LYS A 193 -13.17 -14.03 -1.84
C LYS A 193 -11.74 -13.79 -2.31
N VAL A 194 -11.35 -14.48 -3.37
CA VAL A 194 -10.04 -14.34 -4.02
C VAL A 194 -10.26 -13.70 -5.39
N THR A 195 -9.85 -12.45 -5.54
CA THR A 195 -10.03 -11.69 -6.77
C THR A 195 -8.73 -11.71 -7.59
N PRO A 196 -8.70 -12.30 -8.79
CA PRO A 196 -7.53 -12.23 -9.66
C PRO A 196 -7.31 -10.79 -10.15
N LEU A 197 -6.05 -10.37 -10.20
CA LEU A 197 -5.61 -9.05 -10.60
C LEU A 197 -4.67 -9.15 -11.80
N LYS A 198 -4.85 -8.22 -12.75
CA LYS A 198 -3.94 -8.05 -13.88
C LYS A 198 -2.61 -7.46 -13.39
N ALA A 199 -1.59 -7.52 -14.25
CA ALA A 199 -0.35 -6.79 -14.05
C ALA A 199 -0.63 -5.28 -13.89
N LEU A 200 0.13 -4.64 -13.00
CA LEU A 200 0.13 -3.18 -12.87
C LEU A 200 0.87 -2.55 -14.04
N ALA A 201 0.55 -1.28 -14.32
CA ALA A 201 1.31 -0.50 -15.28
C ALA A 201 2.77 -0.37 -14.83
N GLU A 202 3.69 -0.39 -15.80
CA GLU A 202 5.10 -0.14 -15.52
C GLU A 202 5.32 1.33 -15.20
N ALA A 203 6.12 1.59 -14.15
CA ALA A 203 6.56 2.94 -13.84
C ALA A 203 7.58 3.41 -14.89
N HIS A 204 7.55 4.70 -15.21
CA HIS A 204 8.49 5.31 -16.14
C HIS A 204 9.80 5.68 -15.45
N VAL A 205 10.93 5.39 -16.09
CA VAL A 205 12.26 5.67 -15.55
C VAL A 205 12.58 7.16 -15.69
N VAL A 206 12.90 7.80 -14.57
CA VAL A 206 13.44 9.17 -14.52
C VAL A 206 14.96 9.13 -14.60
N GLN A 207 15.58 8.23 -13.83
CA GLN A 207 17.04 8.10 -13.72
C GLN A 207 17.42 6.68 -13.30
N GLU A 208 18.40 6.09 -13.99
CA GLU A 208 18.93 4.74 -13.74
C GLU A 208 20.44 4.61 -14.00
N VAL A 209 21.16 5.72 -14.21
CA VAL A 209 22.63 5.68 -14.27
C VAL A 209 23.21 5.16 -12.96
N SER A 210 24.42 4.59 -13.03
CA SER A 210 25.09 4.03 -11.86
C SER A 210 25.20 5.04 -10.71
N GLY A 211 25.00 4.54 -9.50
CA GLY A 211 24.92 5.32 -8.27
C GLY A 211 23.59 5.15 -7.55
N TYR A 212 23.58 5.64 -6.31
CA TYR A 212 22.44 5.54 -5.42
C TYR A 212 21.50 6.72 -5.66
N ASN A 213 20.64 6.60 -6.68
CA ASN A 213 19.60 7.57 -7.02
C ASN A 213 18.40 7.41 -6.06
N SER A 214 18.07 8.42 -5.28
CA SER A 214 17.13 8.30 -4.17
C SER A 214 16.44 9.62 -3.79
N TRP A 215 15.48 9.51 -2.86
CA TRP A 215 14.71 10.61 -2.28
C TRP A 215 14.02 11.53 -3.30
N PRO A 216 13.28 10.98 -4.27
CA PRO A 216 12.66 11.81 -5.30
C PRO A 216 11.56 12.71 -4.72
N MET A 217 11.44 13.90 -5.31
CA MET A 217 10.36 14.87 -5.09
C MET A 217 9.82 15.27 -6.46
N ILE A 218 8.53 15.07 -6.70
CA ILE A 218 7.89 15.34 -8.00
C ILE A 218 6.84 16.42 -7.90
N GLN A 219 6.92 17.47 -8.72
CA GLN A 219 5.97 18.58 -8.71
C GLN A 219 5.54 18.93 -10.13
N ALA A 220 4.24 19.17 -10.31
CA ALA A 220 3.73 19.79 -11.52
C ALA A 220 3.94 21.31 -11.46
N ILE A 221 4.46 21.88 -12.57
CA ILE A 221 4.46 23.31 -12.86
C ILE A 221 3.63 23.47 -14.15
N GLY A 222 2.37 23.87 -14.01
CA GLY A 222 1.40 23.81 -15.10
C GLY A 222 1.17 22.37 -15.55
N ASP A 223 1.40 22.09 -16.83
CA ASP A 223 1.28 20.76 -17.46
C ASP A 223 2.62 19.99 -17.54
N LYS A 224 3.67 20.52 -16.91
CA LYS A 224 5.01 19.93 -16.91
C LYS A 224 5.31 19.28 -15.57
N LEU A 225 5.83 18.06 -15.59
CA LEU A 225 6.40 17.40 -14.42
C LEU A 225 7.85 17.83 -14.21
N VAL A 226 8.22 18.07 -12.96
CA VAL A 226 9.60 18.25 -12.49
C VAL A 226 9.86 17.19 -11.44
N CYS A 227 10.85 16.33 -11.66
CA CYS A 227 11.28 15.34 -10.68
C CYS A 227 12.71 15.68 -10.23
N ALA A 228 12.83 16.15 -8.99
CA ALA A 228 14.12 16.33 -8.33
C ALA A 228 14.49 15.07 -7.54
N TYR A 229 15.76 14.72 -7.47
CA TYR A 229 16.26 13.56 -6.75
C TYR A 229 17.73 13.77 -6.36
N SER A 230 18.22 12.93 -5.46
CA SER A 230 19.62 12.96 -5.02
C SER A 230 20.37 11.75 -5.58
N ARG A 231 21.65 11.89 -5.93
CA ARG A 231 22.51 10.76 -6.33
C ARG A 231 23.79 10.76 -5.52
N GLY A 232 24.11 9.63 -4.89
CA GLY A 232 25.37 9.39 -4.14
C GLY A 232 25.85 7.94 -4.30
N THR A 233 26.50 7.35 -3.29
CA THR A 233 27.05 5.97 -3.42
C THR A 233 26.33 4.90 -2.60
N ALA A 234 25.59 5.29 -1.57
CA ALA A 234 24.84 4.37 -0.71
C ALA A 234 23.62 5.06 -0.07
N HIS A 235 22.94 4.37 0.85
CA HIS A 235 21.92 4.97 1.71
C HIS A 235 22.57 5.86 2.80
N SER A 236 23.22 6.94 2.40
CA SER A 236 23.91 7.90 3.25
C SER A 236 23.63 9.32 2.78
N ILE A 237 23.73 10.30 3.68
CA ILE A 237 23.14 11.64 3.43
C ILE A 237 24.17 12.77 3.38
N GLY A 238 25.38 12.56 3.93
CA GLY A 238 26.42 13.58 4.05
C GLY A 238 27.67 13.28 3.24
N GLU A 239 27.54 12.49 2.19
CA GLU A 239 28.66 12.20 1.27
C GLU A 239 28.90 13.41 0.36
N ASP A 240 30.14 13.89 0.26
CA ASP A 240 30.51 15.02 -0.62
C ASP A 240 30.15 14.79 -2.10
N VAL A 241 30.16 13.53 -2.54
CA VAL A 241 29.75 13.17 -3.91
C VAL A 241 28.24 13.20 -4.13
N ARG A 242 27.45 13.45 -3.08
CA ARG A 242 26.00 13.47 -3.16
C ARG A 242 25.48 14.85 -3.51
N ALA A 243 24.91 14.95 -4.70
CA ALA A 243 24.29 16.15 -5.22
C ALA A 243 22.80 15.94 -5.52
N VAL A 244 22.09 17.07 -5.66
CA VAL A 244 20.69 17.11 -6.09
C VAL A 244 20.60 17.49 -7.56
N TYR A 245 19.77 16.74 -8.27
CA TYR A 245 19.51 16.91 -9.68
C TYR A 245 18.01 16.99 -9.94
N ALA A 246 17.64 17.55 -11.09
CA ALA A 246 16.28 17.58 -11.55
C ALA A 246 16.20 17.22 -13.05
N ARG A 247 15.07 16.64 -13.42
CA ARG A 247 14.65 16.42 -14.81
C ARG A 247 13.21 16.87 -14.98
N THR A 248 12.85 17.23 -16.20
CA THR A 248 11.49 17.63 -16.53
C THR A 248 10.87 16.72 -17.59
N SER A 249 9.54 16.63 -17.60
CA SER A 249 8.77 15.90 -18.59
C SER A 249 7.52 16.68 -19.01
N SER A 250 7.21 16.63 -20.30
CA SER A 250 6.01 17.25 -20.90
C SER A 250 5.06 16.21 -21.51
N ASP A 251 5.27 14.92 -21.24
CA ASP A 251 4.50 13.81 -21.82
C ASP A 251 4.00 12.80 -20.77
N GLY A 252 3.84 13.25 -19.52
CA GLY A 252 3.40 12.41 -18.41
C GLY A 252 4.51 11.56 -17.79
N GLY A 253 5.78 11.94 -17.97
CA GLY A 253 6.91 11.20 -17.41
C GLY A 253 7.38 10.06 -18.30
N LYS A 254 6.89 9.93 -19.54
CA LYS A 254 7.31 8.89 -20.48
C LYS A 254 8.72 9.18 -21.01
N THR A 255 9.04 10.44 -21.23
CA THR A 255 10.38 10.91 -21.54
C THR A 255 10.80 12.04 -20.60
N TRP A 256 12.10 12.12 -20.35
CA TRP A 256 12.68 13.09 -19.43
C TRP A 256 13.84 13.83 -20.10
N THR A 257 13.97 15.12 -19.79
CA THR A 257 15.11 15.94 -20.24
C THR A 257 16.43 15.44 -19.68
N GLU A 258 17.53 15.96 -20.22
CA GLU A 258 18.84 15.86 -19.58
C GLU A 258 18.82 16.38 -18.13
N GLU A 259 19.75 15.86 -17.35
CA GLU A 259 19.89 16.16 -15.94
C GLU A 259 20.37 17.60 -15.73
N THR A 260 19.68 18.34 -14.86
CA THR A 260 20.14 19.66 -14.40
C THR A 260 20.59 19.56 -12.95
N VAL A 261 21.71 20.20 -12.61
CA VAL A 261 22.21 20.30 -11.23
C VAL A 261 21.38 21.34 -10.49
N VAL A 262 20.78 20.96 -9.37
CA VAL A 262 20.05 21.88 -8.47
C VAL A 262 20.99 22.37 -7.37
N ALA A 263 21.69 21.44 -6.73
CA ALA A 263 22.61 21.71 -5.63
C ALA A 263 23.79 20.72 -5.72
N ASN A 264 25.00 21.25 -5.57
CA ASN A 264 26.23 20.44 -5.44
C ASN A 264 27.29 21.25 -4.66
N THR A 265 27.01 21.55 -3.39
CA THR A 265 27.92 22.34 -2.54
C THR A 265 29.14 21.49 -2.14
N PRO A 266 30.39 21.91 -2.41
CA PRO A 266 31.58 21.18 -1.98
C PRO A 266 31.65 20.96 -0.46
N ASP A 267 32.15 19.81 -0.03
CA ASP A 267 32.22 19.29 1.34
C ASP A 267 30.87 18.91 1.97
N PHE A 268 29.78 18.88 1.21
CA PHE A 268 28.45 18.53 1.72
C PHE A 268 27.75 17.50 0.84
N GLY A 269 27.01 16.59 1.47
CA GLY A 269 25.99 15.80 0.80
C GLY A 269 24.64 16.49 0.82
N GLU A 270 23.94 16.48 -0.30
CA GLU A 270 22.68 17.20 -0.47
C GLU A 270 21.52 16.25 -0.81
N VAL A 271 20.42 16.38 -0.08
CA VAL A 271 19.25 15.49 -0.16
C VAL A 271 17.97 16.29 -0.30
N THR A 272 17.16 15.98 -1.29
CA THR A 272 15.79 16.50 -1.42
C THR A 272 14.88 15.95 -0.32
N VAL A 273 14.15 16.84 0.37
CA VAL A 273 13.35 16.46 1.56
C VAL A 273 11.90 16.94 1.53
N GLY A 274 11.57 17.97 0.75
CA GLY A 274 10.20 18.44 0.60
C GLY A 274 10.02 19.33 -0.62
N LYS A 275 8.80 19.39 -1.14
CA LYS A 275 8.43 20.22 -2.30
C LYS A 275 7.13 20.98 -2.06
N GLY A 276 6.86 21.99 -2.87
CA GLY A 276 5.54 22.59 -2.96
C GLY A 276 5.50 23.68 -4.01
N LEU A 277 4.47 24.54 -3.94
CA LEU A 277 4.33 25.68 -4.83
C LEU A 277 4.27 26.97 -4.02
N ASP A 278 4.81 28.04 -4.57
CA ASP A 278 4.57 29.41 -4.08
C ASP A 278 3.26 29.98 -4.64
N SER A 279 2.93 31.23 -4.28
CA SER A 279 1.71 31.90 -4.75
C SER A 279 1.64 32.12 -6.27
N THR A 280 2.77 32.02 -6.98
CA THR A 280 2.87 32.19 -8.44
C THR A 280 2.77 30.86 -9.19
N GLY A 281 2.75 29.73 -8.49
CA GLY A 281 2.81 28.40 -9.08
C GLY A 281 4.23 27.94 -9.43
N ALA A 282 5.25 28.65 -8.97
CA ALA A 282 6.64 28.21 -9.10
C ALA A 282 6.93 27.12 -8.06
N MET A 283 7.74 26.15 -8.43
CA MET A 283 8.12 25.06 -7.53
C MET A 283 9.10 25.56 -6.48
N LEU A 284 8.81 25.18 -5.24
CA LEU A 284 9.71 25.25 -4.09
C LEU A 284 10.26 23.85 -3.78
N LEU A 285 11.54 23.76 -3.45
CA LEU A 285 12.23 22.52 -3.13
C LEU A 285 13.15 22.69 -1.92
N TRP A 286 12.83 22.01 -0.83
CA TRP A 286 13.72 21.88 0.31
C TRP A 286 14.82 20.87 0.02
N VAL A 287 16.06 21.33 0.17
CA VAL A 287 17.27 20.52 0.12
C VAL A 287 17.94 20.57 1.50
N ARG A 288 18.12 19.42 2.10
CA ARG A 288 18.96 19.25 3.27
C ARG A 288 20.41 19.12 2.82
N ARG A 289 21.30 19.91 3.40
CA ARG A 289 22.74 19.92 3.13
C ARG A 289 23.53 19.51 4.38
N VAL A 290 24.23 18.38 4.33
CA VAL A 290 24.90 17.75 5.48
C VAL A 290 26.39 17.57 5.23
N GLY A 291 27.22 18.04 6.17
CA GLY A 291 28.68 17.97 6.07
C GLY A 291 29.33 18.48 7.35
N LYS A 292 30.05 19.61 7.28
CA LYS A 292 30.59 20.30 8.47
C LYS A 292 29.51 20.87 9.41
N GLY A 293 28.27 20.93 8.93
CA GLY A 293 27.07 21.31 9.66
C GLY A 293 25.84 20.70 8.99
N PHE A 294 24.67 20.98 9.54
CA PHE A 294 23.39 20.55 9.00
C PHE A 294 22.59 21.80 8.64
N HIS A 295 22.26 21.93 7.36
CA HIS A 295 21.58 23.12 6.83
C HIS A 295 20.36 22.71 6.00
N HIS A 296 19.41 23.63 5.88
CA HIS A 296 18.25 23.48 5.01
C HIS A 296 18.19 24.67 4.07
N ASP A 297 18.23 24.38 2.78
CA ASP A 297 18.20 25.36 1.71
C ASP A 297 16.89 25.18 0.94
N LEU A 298 16.17 26.28 0.72
CA LEU A 298 14.97 26.32 -0.12
C LEU A 298 15.36 26.84 -1.50
N TYR A 299 15.15 26.02 -2.52
CA TYR A 299 15.32 26.42 -3.92
C TYR A 299 13.97 26.73 -4.55
N ARG A 300 13.96 27.66 -5.51
CA ARG A 300 12.78 28.04 -6.30
C ARG A 300 13.05 27.90 -7.79
N THR A 301 12.09 27.40 -8.55
CA THR A 301 12.15 27.34 -10.03
C THR A 301 10.79 27.59 -10.67
N GLU A 302 10.78 28.28 -11.81
CA GLU A 302 9.57 28.53 -12.62
C GLU A 302 9.44 27.57 -13.80
N ASP A 303 10.49 26.83 -14.14
CA ASP A 303 10.56 26.03 -15.36
C ASP A 303 11.02 24.59 -15.14
N GLY A 304 11.50 24.26 -13.93
CA GLY A 304 12.06 22.96 -13.56
C GLY A 304 13.51 22.75 -14.01
N VAL A 305 14.18 23.80 -14.50
CA VAL A 305 15.54 23.78 -15.02
C VAL A 305 16.41 24.80 -14.29
N ASN A 306 15.95 26.04 -14.16
CA ASN A 306 16.69 27.10 -13.49
C ASN A 306 16.24 27.19 -12.03
N PHE A 307 17.08 26.68 -11.12
CA PHE A 307 16.84 26.73 -9.68
C PHE A 307 17.65 27.85 -9.04
N ALA A 308 16.98 28.73 -8.30
CA ALA A 308 17.60 29.78 -7.50
C ALA A 308 17.48 29.45 -6.01
N LEU A 309 18.57 29.60 -5.26
CA LEU A 309 18.52 29.56 -3.79
C LEU A 309 17.67 30.74 -3.30
N LEU A 310 16.56 30.43 -2.63
CA LEU A 310 15.61 31.40 -2.12
C LEU A 310 15.87 31.73 -0.65
N ALA A 311 16.13 30.72 0.18
CA ALA A 311 16.34 30.89 1.62
C ALA A 311 17.24 29.81 2.21
N SER A 312 18.00 30.16 3.24
CA SER A 312 18.77 29.25 4.11
C SER A 312 18.52 29.65 5.56
N PRO A 313 17.33 29.36 6.12
CA PRO A 313 16.97 29.86 7.44
C PRO A 313 17.88 29.30 8.54
N GLU A 314 18.22 30.16 9.50
CA GLU A 314 18.76 29.72 10.79
C GLU A 314 17.61 29.21 11.66
N LEU A 315 17.70 27.97 12.10
CA LEU A 315 16.64 27.28 12.84
C LEU A 315 17.12 27.01 14.26
N GLU A 316 16.25 27.27 15.24
CA GLU A 316 16.55 27.02 16.66
C GLU A 316 16.66 25.52 16.94
N VAL A 317 15.75 24.74 16.38
CA VAL A 317 15.81 23.28 16.39
C VAL A 317 16.27 22.82 15.01
N GLU A 318 17.42 22.13 14.95
CA GLU A 318 17.96 21.55 13.72
C GLU A 318 17.09 20.37 13.25
N PRO A 319 16.30 20.50 12.16
CA PRO A 319 15.46 19.39 11.71
C PRO A 319 16.27 18.26 11.12
N MET A 320 15.79 17.02 11.24
CA MET A 320 16.27 15.93 10.40
C MET A 320 15.79 16.12 8.96
N GLN A 321 14.54 16.60 8.80
CA GLN A 321 13.97 17.04 7.53
C GLN A 321 12.89 18.10 7.75
N ILE A 322 12.72 18.94 6.72
CA ILE A 322 11.57 19.80 6.50
C ILE A 322 10.83 19.21 5.30
N THR A 323 9.52 19.00 5.44
CA THR A 323 8.68 18.26 4.48
C THR A 323 7.98 19.19 3.51
N ASP A 324 7.05 18.63 2.72
CA ASP A 324 6.31 19.35 1.68
C ASP A 324 5.66 20.65 2.18
N VAL A 325 5.70 21.65 1.30
CA VAL A 325 5.10 22.98 1.50
C VAL A 325 3.67 22.97 0.97
N PHE A 326 2.73 23.43 1.79
CA PHE A 326 1.32 23.57 1.43
C PHE A 326 0.80 24.93 1.89
N ALA A 327 -0.21 25.45 1.18
CA ALA A 327 -0.82 26.73 1.51
C ALA A 327 -1.91 26.55 2.57
N VAL A 328 -1.90 27.42 3.59
CA VAL A 328 -2.96 27.54 4.60
C VAL A 328 -3.49 28.98 4.54
N PRO A 329 -4.77 29.18 4.12
CA PRO A 329 -5.37 30.51 4.07
C PRO A 329 -5.18 31.28 5.38
N THR A 330 -4.89 32.58 5.28
CA THR A 330 -4.60 33.51 6.40
C THR A 330 -3.31 33.26 7.18
N VAL A 331 -2.63 32.12 6.96
CA VAL A 331 -1.32 31.81 7.57
C VAL A 331 -0.18 32.03 6.58
N GLY A 332 -0.37 31.59 5.33
CA GLY A 332 0.65 31.62 4.29
C GLY A 332 1.08 30.21 3.88
N LEU A 333 2.34 30.06 3.48
CA LEU A 333 2.94 28.75 3.25
C LEU A 333 3.24 28.08 4.59
N MET A 334 3.03 26.77 4.67
CA MET A 334 3.35 25.94 5.82
C MET A 334 4.13 24.71 5.37
N ALA A 335 5.10 24.30 6.17
CA ALA A 335 5.78 23.01 6.06
C ALA A 335 5.86 22.37 7.44
N LEU A 336 5.87 21.04 7.51
CA LEU A 336 6.10 20.33 8.77
C LEU A 336 7.56 19.86 8.85
N TRP A 337 8.06 19.69 10.06
CA TRP A 337 9.44 19.24 10.29
C TRP A 337 9.50 18.25 11.46
N PHE A 338 10.54 17.43 11.47
CA PHE A 338 10.84 16.54 12.58
C PHE A 338 12.34 16.56 12.89
N ALA A 339 12.72 16.46 14.16
CA ALA A 339 14.10 16.52 14.62
C ALA A 339 14.40 15.47 15.69
N GLY A 340 15.62 14.95 15.69
CA GLY A 340 16.04 13.89 16.59
C GLY A 340 17.15 13.00 16.02
N ASP A 341 17.46 11.90 16.71
CA ASP A 341 18.66 11.07 16.46
C ASP A 341 18.37 9.57 16.25
N TYR A 342 17.10 9.19 16.10
CA TYR A 342 16.62 7.80 15.98
C TYR A 342 16.97 6.89 17.17
N SER A 343 17.46 7.44 18.29
CA SER A 343 17.66 6.69 19.53
C SER A 343 16.34 6.48 20.27
N ASP A 344 16.31 5.54 21.20
CA ASP A 344 15.14 5.28 22.04
C ASP A 344 15.01 6.27 23.21
N LYS A 345 15.78 7.37 23.19
CA LYS A 345 15.72 8.42 24.23
C LYS A 345 14.56 9.38 23.97
N PRO A 346 14.03 10.04 25.01
CA PRO A 346 12.99 11.06 24.89
C PRO A 346 13.59 12.39 24.43
N ASN A 347 14.15 12.42 23.22
CA ASN A 347 14.78 13.60 22.62
C ASN A 347 14.30 13.87 21.18
N GLN A 348 13.25 13.16 20.75
CA GLN A 348 12.65 13.40 19.43
C GLN A 348 11.62 14.54 19.52
N SER A 349 11.42 15.25 18.42
CA SER A 349 10.48 16.37 18.33
C SER A 349 9.94 16.55 16.92
N TRP A 350 8.85 17.28 16.80
CA TRP A 350 8.30 17.73 15.53
C TRP A 350 7.60 19.07 15.67
N GLY A 351 7.38 19.73 14.55
CA GLY A 351 6.62 20.96 14.52
C GLY A 351 6.32 21.45 13.11
N MET A 352 6.09 22.75 13.01
CA MET A 352 5.79 23.43 11.75
C MET A 352 6.73 24.60 11.49
N MET A 353 6.82 24.98 10.23
CA MET A 353 7.35 26.26 9.78
C MET A 353 6.30 26.99 8.97
N THR A 354 6.24 28.31 9.09
CA THR A 354 5.33 29.16 8.30
C THR A 354 6.05 30.31 7.61
N SER A 355 5.56 30.72 6.45
CA SER A 355 6.08 31.84 5.66
C SER A 355 4.93 32.66 5.07
N GLN A 356 5.03 33.99 5.14
CA GLN A 356 4.06 34.94 4.59
C GLN A 356 4.56 35.67 3.33
N ASP A 357 5.78 35.36 2.89
CA ASP A 357 6.49 36.08 1.83
C ASP A 357 7.02 35.13 0.73
N ASP A 358 6.21 34.10 0.44
CA ASP A 358 6.49 33.07 -0.56
C ASP A 358 7.82 32.32 -0.32
N GLY A 359 8.11 32.02 0.94
CA GLY A 359 9.23 31.17 1.34
C GLY A 359 10.56 31.91 1.51
N LYS A 360 10.59 33.24 1.45
CA LYS A 360 11.82 34.02 1.67
C LYS A 360 12.23 34.02 3.13
N THR A 361 11.27 34.11 4.05
CA THR A 361 11.49 34.00 5.49
C THR A 361 10.57 32.94 6.09
N TRP A 362 11.07 32.26 7.13
CA TRP A 362 10.36 31.17 7.80
C TRP A 362 10.38 31.36 9.31
N THR A 363 9.25 31.12 9.96
CA THR A 363 9.12 31.06 11.42
C THR A 363 8.97 29.61 11.86
N GLN A 364 9.87 29.11 12.70
CA GLN A 364 9.81 27.75 13.26
C GLN A 364 8.93 27.72 14.52
N THR A 365 8.10 26.70 14.67
CA THR A 365 7.33 26.44 15.88
C THR A 365 7.41 24.96 16.24
N VAL A 366 7.87 24.66 17.45
CA VAL A 366 7.87 23.30 18.02
C VAL A 366 6.45 22.98 18.51
N ILE A 367 5.91 21.81 18.12
CA ILE A 367 4.58 21.37 18.55
C ILE A 367 4.69 20.33 19.67
N GLU A 368 5.52 19.30 19.51
CA GLU A 368 5.85 18.34 20.58
C GLU A 368 7.37 18.14 20.64
N SER A 369 7.89 17.94 21.85
CA SER A 369 9.30 17.61 22.11
C SER A 369 9.41 16.58 23.24
N GLY A 370 10.59 15.98 23.39
CA GLY A 370 10.82 14.95 24.41
C GLY A 370 10.13 13.63 24.09
N LEU A 371 9.80 13.38 22.83
CA LEU A 371 9.13 12.16 22.38
C LEU A 371 10.11 10.99 22.36
N LEU A 372 9.61 9.80 22.69
CA LEU A 372 10.28 8.53 22.40
C LEU A 372 10.19 8.23 20.89
N LYS A 373 11.10 7.41 20.38
CA LYS A 373 11.12 6.98 18.97
C LYS A 373 9.80 6.37 18.51
N GLU A 374 9.14 5.59 19.35
CA GLU A 374 7.86 4.98 18.99
C GLU A 374 6.79 6.03 18.73
N ASP A 375 6.79 7.13 19.47
CA ASP A 375 5.81 8.22 19.39
C ASP A 375 6.21 9.36 18.44
N TRP A 376 7.36 9.25 17.79
CA TRP A 376 7.88 10.30 16.92
C TRP A 376 7.24 10.25 15.52
N PRO A 377 6.43 11.25 15.13
CA PRO A 377 5.93 11.34 13.76
C PRO A 377 7.04 11.87 12.85
N THR A 378 7.59 10.99 12.02
CA THR A 378 8.59 11.35 11.02
C THR A 378 7.94 11.56 9.65
N GLU A 379 8.65 12.25 8.76
CA GLU A 379 8.27 12.50 7.36
C GLU A 379 6.77 12.77 7.14
N PRO A 380 6.15 13.71 7.89
CA PRO A 380 4.72 13.98 7.77
C PRO A 380 4.34 14.58 6.41
N ALA A 381 3.19 14.17 5.88
CA ALA A 381 2.55 14.76 4.71
C ALA A 381 1.20 15.38 5.10
N ALA A 382 0.97 16.62 4.69
CA ALA A 382 -0.16 17.42 5.14
C ALA A 382 -1.01 17.92 3.96
N ILE A 383 -2.30 18.10 4.21
CA ILE A 383 -3.24 18.72 3.29
C ILE A 383 -4.20 19.65 4.04
N TYR A 384 -4.48 20.81 3.46
CA TYR A 384 -5.50 21.73 3.96
C TYR A 384 -6.88 21.33 3.41
N LEU A 385 -7.86 21.15 4.28
CA LEU A 385 -9.21 20.67 3.94
C LEU A 385 -10.28 21.78 3.96
N GLY A 386 -9.89 23.05 4.11
CA GLY A 386 -10.83 24.15 4.32
C GLY A 386 -11.20 24.38 5.78
N ASP A 387 -11.74 25.57 6.08
CA ASP A 387 -12.28 25.95 7.40
C ASP A 387 -11.32 25.74 8.58
N GLY A 388 -10.03 25.99 8.33
CA GLY A 388 -8.98 25.84 9.33
C GLY A 388 -8.55 24.39 9.59
N ARG A 389 -9.15 23.41 8.89
CA ARG A 389 -8.82 21.99 9.03
C ARG A 389 -7.56 21.62 8.25
N ILE A 390 -6.62 20.99 8.93
CA ILE A 390 -5.42 20.39 8.34
C ILE A 390 -5.41 18.92 8.74
N LEU A 391 -5.25 18.03 7.76
CA LEU A 391 -5.06 16.60 7.97
C LEU A 391 -3.64 16.22 7.59
N VAL A 392 -3.00 15.43 8.44
CA VAL A 392 -1.63 14.98 8.27
C VAL A 392 -1.57 13.48 8.47
N ILE A 393 -0.81 12.80 7.62
CA ILE A 393 -0.38 11.42 7.85
C ILE A 393 1.13 11.44 8.03
N ALA A 394 1.62 10.77 9.06
CA ALA A 394 3.05 10.73 9.37
C ALA A 394 3.57 9.30 9.48
N ARG A 395 4.81 9.12 9.05
CA ARG A 395 5.55 7.87 9.18
C ARG A 395 5.75 7.53 10.66
N THR A 396 5.91 6.24 10.93
CA THR A 396 6.36 5.72 12.22
C THR A 396 7.68 4.96 12.04
N GLU A 397 8.60 5.11 12.98
CA GLU A 397 9.91 4.43 12.95
C GLU A 397 9.84 3.01 13.53
N SER A 398 9.12 2.83 14.64
CA SER A 398 9.03 1.55 15.36
C SER A 398 7.61 1.20 15.82
N GLY A 399 6.64 2.07 15.59
CA GLY A 399 5.25 1.85 15.99
C GLY A 399 4.48 0.95 15.02
N PRO A 400 3.28 0.49 15.43
CA PRO A 400 2.51 -0.51 14.68
C PRO A 400 1.81 0.05 13.43
N SER A 401 1.64 1.37 13.34
CA SER A 401 0.91 2.05 12.27
C SER A 401 1.32 3.52 12.13
N GLN A 402 1.02 4.11 10.98
CA GLN A 402 1.19 5.55 10.75
C GLN A 402 0.34 6.38 11.72
N PHE A 403 0.76 7.62 11.93
CA PHE A 403 -0.01 8.60 12.70
C PHE A 403 -0.99 9.36 11.81
N GLN A 404 -2.13 9.72 12.37
CA GLN A 404 -3.00 10.78 11.86
C GLN A 404 -2.90 11.97 12.82
N ILE A 405 -2.54 13.12 12.29
CA ILE A 405 -2.45 14.38 13.05
C ILE A 405 -3.41 15.38 12.43
N THR A 406 -4.22 16.04 13.27
CA THR A 406 -5.25 16.97 12.82
C THR A 406 -5.11 18.32 13.52
N SER A 407 -5.49 19.38 12.82
CA SER A 407 -5.73 20.71 13.37
C SER A 407 -7.06 21.22 12.86
N THR A 408 -7.80 21.98 13.67
CA THR A 408 -9.09 22.60 13.31
C THR A 408 -9.04 24.14 13.40
N ASP A 409 -7.86 24.71 13.59
CA ASP A 409 -7.66 26.12 13.90
C ASP A 409 -6.47 26.73 13.16
N PHE A 410 -6.26 26.30 11.92
CA PHE A 410 -5.20 26.77 11.02
C PHE A 410 -3.79 26.42 11.53
N GLY A 411 -3.64 25.30 12.24
CA GLY A 411 -2.36 24.82 12.74
C GLY A 411 -1.93 25.43 14.08
N LYS A 412 -2.83 26.09 14.82
CA LYS A 412 -2.51 26.64 16.14
C LYS A 412 -2.48 25.55 17.22
N THR A 413 -3.38 24.58 17.13
CA THR A 413 -3.42 23.40 17.98
C THR A 413 -3.50 22.13 17.13
N TRP A 414 -3.00 21.04 17.70
CA TRP A 414 -2.83 19.77 16.99
C TRP A 414 -3.23 18.60 17.88
N GLN A 415 -3.83 17.57 17.28
CA GLN A 415 -4.13 16.29 17.92
C GLN A 415 -3.49 15.16 17.12
N ARG A 416 -2.68 14.31 17.78
CA ARG A 416 -2.03 13.14 17.17
C ARG A 416 -2.68 11.85 17.66
N THR A 417 -2.99 10.95 16.72
CA THR A 417 -3.58 9.63 16.98
C THR A 417 -2.94 8.56 16.10
N ARG A 418 -3.10 7.28 16.45
CA ARG A 418 -2.68 6.15 15.62
C ARG A 418 -3.77 5.80 14.61
N THR A 419 -3.34 5.39 13.42
CA THR A 419 -4.23 4.87 12.39
C THR A 419 -4.34 3.35 12.42
N ASN A 420 -5.22 2.80 11.57
CA ASN A 420 -5.22 1.39 11.19
C ASN A 420 -4.32 1.08 9.97
N ILE A 421 -3.48 2.02 9.51
CA ILE A 421 -2.54 1.81 8.39
C ILE A 421 -1.26 1.12 8.91
N SER A 422 -1.28 -0.21 8.90
CA SER A 422 -0.20 -1.06 9.44
C SER A 422 0.60 -1.81 8.36
N ASP A 423 0.16 -1.80 7.11
CA ASP A 423 0.84 -2.35 5.93
C ASP A 423 1.99 -1.46 5.44
N ILE A 424 2.79 -0.99 6.39
CA ILE A 424 3.92 -0.07 6.23
C ILE A 424 5.22 -0.66 6.79
N ALA A 425 6.35 -0.11 6.38
CA ALA A 425 7.64 -0.31 7.02
C ALA A 425 8.49 0.93 6.71
N ALA A 426 8.68 1.82 7.69
CA ALA A 426 9.42 3.08 7.49
C ALA A 426 8.98 3.84 6.20
N SER A 427 7.66 3.91 5.99
CA SER A 427 7.06 4.38 4.74
C SER A 427 6.65 5.86 4.85
N THR A 428 7.26 6.70 3.99
CA THR A 428 6.88 8.10 3.79
C THR A 428 5.50 8.18 3.12
N PRO A 429 4.50 8.82 3.74
CA PRO A 429 3.23 9.10 3.09
C PRO A 429 3.32 10.30 2.14
N THR A 430 2.40 10.40 1.20
CA THR A 430 2.11 11.62 0.45
C THR A 430 0.61 11.69 0.15
N LEU A 431 0.03 12.89 0.18
CA LEU A 431 -1.41 13.11 0.13
C LEU A 431 -1.77 13.93 -1.11
N ILE A 432 -2.84 13.53 -1.81
CA ILE A 432 -3.47 14.33 -2.87
C ILE A 432 -4.96 14.44 -2.55
N LEU A 433 -5.46 15.66 -2.42
CA LEU A 433 -6.89 15.94 -2.38
C LEU A 433 -7.35 16.28 -3.80
N ASP A 434 -8.20 15.44 -4.36
CA ASP A 434 -8.80 15.66 -5.67
C ASP A 434 -9.92 16.72 -5.54
N PRO A 435 -9.81 17.87 -6.23
CA PRO A 435 -10.80 18.93 -6.14
C PRO A 435 -12.13 18.60 -6.84
N GLU A 436 -12.17 17.65 -7.78
CA GLU A 436 -13.39 17.25 -8.49
C GLU A 436 -14.20 16.23 -7.70
N THR A 437 -13.54 15.19 -7.19
CA THR A 437 -14.21 14.12 -6.42
C THR A 437 -14.30 14.44 -4.93
N CYS A 438 -13.53 15.41 -4.44
CA CYS A 438 -13.31 15.69 -3.02
C CYS A 438 -12.72 14.50 -2.24
N LEU A 439 -12.18 13.49 -2.93
CA LEU A 439 -11.56 12.33 -2.30
C LEU A 439 -10.07 12.58 -2.01
N LEU A 440 -9.61 12.00 -0.92
CA LEU A 440 -8.23 12.04 -0.49
C LEU A 440 -7.53 10.73 -0.85
N SER A 441 -6.47 10.83 -1.65
CA SER A 441 -5.52 9.75 -1.90
C SER A 441 -4.34 9.84 -0.94
N ASN A 442 -4.02 8.74 -0.25
CA ASN A 442 -2.79 8.54 0.52
C ASN A 442 -1.92 7.49 -0.16
N TYR A 443 -0.75 7.91 -0.64
CA TYR A 443 0.26 7.02 -1.24
C TYR A 443 1.42 6.76 -0.29
N TYR A 444 1.92 5.53 -0.30
CA TYR A 444 3.10 5.14 0.48
C TYR A 444 3.74 3.88 -0.10
N TYR A 445 5.04 3.71 0.09
CA TYR A 445 5.76 2.52 -0.36
C TYR A 445 5.91 1.48 0.75
N GLU A 446 5.41 0.26 0.55
CA GLU A 446 5.62 -0.85 1.48
C GLU A 446 7.00 -1.48 1.25
N ARG A 447 8.01 -0.94 1.94
CA ARG A 447 9.38 -1.47 1.95
C ARG A 447 9.39 -2.95 2.35
N GLY A 448 10.32 -3.72 1.76
CA GLY A 448 10.39 -5.17 1.98
C GLY A 448 9.42 -5.97 1.10
N ARG A 449 8.39 -5.32 0.56
CA ARG A 449 7.45 -5.93 -0.40
C ARG A 449 7.53 -5.35 -1.79
N GLY A 450 8.14 -4.19 -1.94
CA GLY A 450 8.31 -3.56 -3.23
C GLY A 450 7.00 -3.11 -3.86
N ILE A 451 6.06 -2.59 -3.06
CA ILE A 451 4.73 -2.20 -3.55
C ILE A 451 4.49 -0.73 -3.22
N LEU A 452 4.23 0.07 -4.24
CA LEU A 452 3.63 1.39 -4.08
C LEU A 452 2.14 1.21 -3.85
N ARG A 453 1.65 1.72 -2.72
CA ARG A 453 0.26 1.57 -2.28
C ARG A 453 -0.51 2.87 -2.37
N ARG A 454 -1.83 2.75 -2.54
CA ARG A 454 -2.79 3.84 -2.41
C ARG A 454 -3.95 3.46 -1.51
N ARG A 455 -4.46 4.42 -0.73
CA ARG A 455 -5.79 4.40 -0.11
C ARG A 455 -6.57 5.63 -0.56
N VAL A 456 -7.85 5.48 -0.88
CA VAL A 456 -8.74 6.57 -1.29
C VAL A 456 -9.90 6.66 -0.31
N VAL A 457 -10.18 7.85 0.23
CA VAL A 457 -11.21 8.04 1.27
C VAL A 457 -11.83 9.44 1.23
N ASP A 458 -13.06 9.58 1.70
CA ASP A 458 -13.64 10.90 2.01
C ASP A 458 -12.87 11.56 3.17
N PRO A 459 -12.20 12.71 2.95
CA PRO A 459 -11.45 13.40 3.99
C PRO A 459 -12.34 13.88 5.15
N ASN A 460 -13.61 14.24 4.91
CA ASN A 460 -14.52 14.67 5.98
C ASN A 460 -14.89 13.52 6.90
N TRP A 461 -14.98 12.32 6.35
CA TRP A 461 -15.28 11.14 7.14
C TRP A 461 -14.07 10.66 7.95
N ILE A 462 -12.88 10.63 7.33
CA ILE A 462 -11.67 10.07 7.97
C ILE A 462 -11.05 11.01 9.01
N PHE A 463 -11.29 12.33 8.90
CA PHE A 463 -10.72 13.35 9.79
C PHE A 463 -10.92 13.01 11.27
N GLU A 464 -12.12 12.54 11.64
CA GLU A 464 -12.50 12.16 13.01
C GLU A 464 -12.42 10.65 13.28
N ARG A 465 -11.94 9.85 12.30
CA ARG A 465 -11.98 8.37 12.32
C ARG A 465 -10.63 7.76 11.93
N PRO A 466 -9.55 8.02 12.69
CA PRO A 466 -8.20 7.58 12.34
C PRO A 466 -8.06 6.06 12.23
N LEU A 467 -8.94 5.28 12.87
CA LEU A 467 -8.93 3.82 12.81
C LEU A 467 -9.75 3.22 11.66
N SER A 468 -10.25 4.05 10.76
CA SER A 468 -11.19 3.62 9.73
C SER A 468 -10.67 3.81 8.30
N TRP A 469 -9.36 3.95 8.09
CA TRP A 469 -8.80 4.02 6.74
C TRP A 469 -9.18 2.76 5.94
N PRO A 470 -9.67 2.92 4.69
CA PRO A 470 -10.07 1.80 3.84
C PRO A 470 -8.84 1.01 3.38
N GLY A 471 -9.00 -0.27 3.07
CA GLY A 471 -7.92 -1.13 2.59
C GLY A 471 -7.15 -0.51 1.41
N SER A 472 -5.84 -0.76 1.34
CA SER A 472 -5.01 -0.24 0.26
C SER A 472 -5.14 -1.05 -1.02
N GLU A 473 -4.80 -0.45 -2.14
CA GLU A 473 -4.53 -1.12 -3.41
C GLU A 473 -3.07 -0.92 -3.83
N ALA A 474 -2.59 -1.77 -4.74
CA ALA A 474 -1.26 -1.64 -5.33
C ALA A 474 -1.35 -0.79 -6.60
N VAL A 475 -0.44 0.17 -6.73
CA VAL A 475 -0.36 1.11 -7.88
C VAL A 475 0.78 0.71 -8.81
N ALA A 476 1.94 0.41 -8.23
CA ALA A 476 3.13 -0.01 -8.96
C ALA A 476 3.99 -0.94 -8.12
N ILE A 477 4.94 -1.62 -8.76
CA ILE A 477 5.92 -2.51 -8.13
C ILE A 477 7.32 -1.90 -8.23
N GLY A 478 8.17 -2.23 -7.27
CA GLY A 478 9.59 -1.92 -7.28
C GLY A 478 10.38 -2.99 -6.52
N SER A 479 11.59 -2.63 -6.10
CA SER A 479 12.49 -3.50 -5.36
C SER A 479 11.92 -3.88 -4.00
N GLU A 480 12.10 -5.15 -3.64
CA GLU A 480 11.77 -5.68 -2.31
C GLU A 480 12.87 -5.37 -1.27
N ILE A 481 14.00 -4.75 -1.67
CA ILE A 481 15.07 -4.41 -0.73
C ILE A 481 14.65 -3.19 0.07
N ALA A 482 14.38 -3.41 1.36
CA ALA A 482 13.69 -2.45 2.21
C ALA A 482 14.32 -1.05 2.22
N TRP A 483 15.62 -0.94 2.45
CA TRP A 483 16.27 0.38 2.56
C TRP A 483 16.66 0.98 1.20
N ASP A 484 16.75 0.17 0.15
CA ASP A 484 17.14 0.61 -1.20
C ASP A 484 15.92 0.87 -2.11
N SER A 485 14.77 1.18 -1.50
CA SER A 485 13.52 1.53 -2.20
C SER A 485 12.56 2.35 -1.34
N GLY A 486 11.71 3.20 -1.94
CA GLY A 486 10.63 3.92 -1.26
C GLY A 486 10.70 5.43 -1.43
N ASN A 487 10.47 6.17 -0.32
CA ASN A 487 10.25 7.63 -0.29
C ASN A 487 9.34 8.11 -1.42
N SER A 488 8.11 7.61 -1.43
CA SER A 488 7.12 8.01 -2.43
C SER A 488 6.71 9.47 -2.24
N ASN A 489 6.61 10.21 -3.33
CA ASN A 489 6.15 11.60 -3.35
C ASN A 489 5.28 11.84 -4.60
N ALA A 490 4.20 12.60 -4.48
CA ALA A 490 3.18 12.71 -5.53
C ALA A 490 2.83 14.14 -5.94
N THR A 491 2.34 14.27 -7.17
CA THR A 491 1.73 15.47 -7.73
C THR A 491 0.59 15.09 -8.68
N VAL A 492 -0.09 16.09 -9.25
CA VAL A 492 -1.25 15.90 -10.12
C VAL A 492 -1.16 16.77 -11.36
N ILE A 493 -1.54 16.22 -12.52
CA ILE A 493 -1.83 16.98 -13.75
C ILE A 493 -3.14 16.43 -14.30
N GLY A 494 -4.15 17.29 -14.41
CA GLY A 494 -5.49 16.85 -14.82
C GLY A 494 -6.07 15.83 -13.83
N ASP A 495 -6.55 14.70 -14.38
CA ASP A 495 -7.13 13.57 -13.65
C ASP A 495 -6.11 12.45 -13.35
N ILE A 496 -4.80 12.72 -13.51
CA ILE A 496 -3.73 11.76 -13.30
C ILE A 496 -2.84 12.20 -12.14
N HIS A 497 -2.66 11.31 -11.18
CA HIS A 497 -1.66 11.41 -10.14
C HIS A 497 -0.35 10.80 -10.64
N TYR A 498 0.76 11.51 -10.43
CA TYR A 498 2.10 11.06 -10.74
C TYR A 498 2.87 10.85 -9.44
N ILE A 499 3.35 9.64 -9.22
CA ILE A 499 3.94 9.23 -7.96
C ILE A 499 5.38 8.76 -8.21
N SER A 500 6.32 9.58 -7.79
CA SER A 500 7.74 9.26 -7.83
C SER A 500 8.12 8.38 -6.64
N TYR A 501 9.05 7.45 -6.84
CA TYR A 501 9.70 6.66 -5.78
C TYR A 501 11.06 6.16 -6.30
N TYR A 502 11.96 5.78 -5.40
CA TYR A 502 13.19 5.09 -5.80
C TYR A 502 13.10 3.59 -5.56
N SER A 503 13.87 2.83 -6.33
CA SER A 503 13.83 1.37 -6.32
C SER A 503 15.12 0.79 -6.87
N GLY A 504 15.76 -0.12 -6.15
CA GLY A 504 16.88 -0.90 -6.67
C GLY A 504 17.64 -1.65 -5.59
N LYS A 505 18.97 -1.70 -5.73
CA LYS A 505 19.87 -2.35 -4.78
C LYS A 505 21.19 -1.59 -4.76
N ALA A 506 21.65 -1.17 -3.58
CA ALA A 506 22.94 -0.51 -3.44
C ALA A 506 24.07 -1.34 -4.11
N PRO A 507 24.98 -0.70 -4.86
CA PRO A 507 25.14 0.75 -4.98
C PRO A 507 24.22 1.42 -6.02
N ASP A 508 23.46 0.66 -6.81
CA ASP A 508 22.70 1.17 -7.95
C ASP A 508 21.18 1.11 -7.70
N THR A 509 20.56 2.28 -7.58
CA THR A 509 19.10 2.42 -7.48
C THR A 509 18.58 3.31 -8.61
N ALA A 510 17.32 3.13 -9.00
CA ALA A 510 16.66 3.98 -9.98
C ALA A 510 15.63 4.89 -9.31
N VAL A 511 15.34 6.03 -9.94
CA VAL A 511 14.17 6.88 -9.66
C VAL A 511 13.17 6.66 -10.78
N VAL A 512 11.92 6.37 -10.39
CA VAL A 512 10.82 6.06 -11.31
C VAL A 512 9.56 6.84 -10.93
N VAL A 513 8.62 6.96 -11.87
CA VAL A 513 7.32 7.60 -11.68
C VAL A 513 6.21 6.67 -12.15
N ALA A 514 5.26 6.39 -11.28
CA ALA A 514 4.03 5.67 -11.61
C ALA A 514 2.88 6.65 -11.87
N GLU A 515 1.96 6.24 -12.74
CA GLU A 515 0.70 6.94 -13.00
C GLU A 515 -0.46 6.26 -12.25
N ALA A 516 -1.39 7.03 -11.73
CA ALA A 516 -2.64 6.52 -11.18
C ALA A 516 -3.79 7.50 -11.47
N PRO A 517 -4.99 7.02 -11.88
CA PRO A 517 -6.14 7.90 -12.10
C PRO A 517 -6.62 8.49 -10.77
N ALA A 518 -7.06 9.74 -10.74
CA ALA A 518 -7.48 10.44 -9.54
C ALA A 518 -8.68 9.76 -8.84
N GLY A 519 -9.65 9.30 -9.65
CA GLY A 519 -10.82 8.54 -9.20
C GLY A 519 -10.61 7.03 -9.36
N SER A 520 -10.37 6.33 -8.27
CA SER A 520 -10.63 4.89 -8.20
C SER A 520 -11.36 4.58 -6.91
N GLU A 521 -12.57 4.04 -7.04
CA GLU A 521 -13.22 3.24 -6.00
C GLU A 521 -12.86 1.76 -6.13
#